data_AF-A0A538AL46-F1
#
_entry.id   AF-A0A538AL46-F1
#
_cell.length_a   1.000
_cell.length_b   1.000
_cell.length_c   1.000
_cell.angle_alpha   90.00
_cell.angle_beta   90.00
_cell.angle_gamma   90.00
#
_symmetry.space_group_name_H-M   'P 1'
#
loop_
_entity.id
_entity.type
_entity.pdbx_description
1 polymer ?
#
loop_
_entity_poly.entity_id
_entity_poly.type
_entity_poly.pdbx_seq_one_letter_code
_entity_poly.pdbx_strand_id
1 'polypeptide(L)'
;MSLETAFELLFAGGVLLAAASLAGAALERAGRRSLVGAASAIGAAATAAWVAFALRPETALAVAATGLVACLVAVLGAFALRRGLAQARVIEQEIGRAKSAIDAVVEREVRARSADLERTLARIRADSLSTFAVEERRLAEARRDALAESERRSRSELGEALKKAQAQVERRLVAWHQDLDRAQRDLGSRLERIAERERSLIEALETRLDTDADRLQTADEEQRAALTRLREDLGRAAKEAAASAAAELESHATDRRRALHQVAERLTTRERDLVRRIEHEETDAARRIQMTFTDVERRQVEQLERVLDRAANRFVEAAAHEFDGTVKAAREEAARRLSRELERAVQSFAREGERLLGDRMAQLGDAGGMRLEKKLGQVAAALERQREEFVASLGRRLGEVESEFRDRLAALTAEEQAERVALEARLAEIARRIDQTVSRAEERLGSLPRVSS
;
A
#
# COMPACT_ATOMS: atom_id res chain seq x y z
N MET A 1 106.40 15.55 137.86
CA MET A 1 106.12 16.46 136.73
C MET A 1 106.77 17.80 137.02
N SER A 2 107.34 18.45 136.00
CA SER A 2 107.63 19.88 136.04
C SER A 2 106.33 20.67 135.82
N LEU A 3 106.28 21.95 136.22
CA LEU A 3 105.15 22.84 135.94
C LEU A 3 104.90 22.96 134.43
N GLU A 4 105.98 23.05 133.65
CA GLU A 4 106.02 23.00 132.19
C GLU A 4 105.21 21.82 131.61
N THR A 5 105.57 20.57 131.94
CA THR A 5 104.86 19.38 131.42
C THR A 5 103.37 19.32 131.78
N ALA A 6 102.94 19.97 132.87
CA ALA A 6 101.51 20.08 133.20
C ALA A 6 100.79 21.10 132.31
N PHE A 7 101.43 22.23 131.99
CA PHE A 7 100.86 23.24 131.08
C PHE A 7 100.88 22.82 129.61
N GLU A 8 101.86 22.03 129.16
CA GLU A 8 101.86 21.42 127.83
C GLU A 8 100.67 20.47 127.63
N LEU A 9 100.40 19.60 128.62
CA LEU A 9 99.23 18.70 128.60
C LEU A 9 97.90 19.47 128.65
N LEU A 10 97.83 20.56 129.42
CA LEU A 10 96.67 21.46 129.43
C LEU A 10 96.47 22.16 128.09
N PHE A 11 97.55 22.59 127.43
CA PHE A 11 97.48 23.18 126.08
C PHE A 11 97.02 22.15 125.04
N ALA A 12 97.59 20.94 125.03
CA ALA A 12 97.16 19.87 124.12
C ALA A 12 95.67 19.50 124.32
N GLY A 13 95.22 19.40 125.57
CA GLY A 13 93.80 19.23 125.90
C GLY A 13 92.94 20.41 125.45
N GLY A 14 93.44 21.64 125.59
CA GLY A 14 92.80 22.86 125.11
C GLY A 14 92.63 22.91 123.60
N VAL A 15 93.63 22.47 122.83
CA VAL A 15 93.58 22.35 121.36
C VAL A 15 92.52 21.33 120.94
N LEU A 16 92.51 20.14 121.55
CA LEU A 16 91.50 19.12 121.27
C LEU A 16 90.08 19.60 121.60
N LEU A 17 89.90 20.28 122.74
CA LEU A 17 88.61 20.83 123.17
C LEU A 17 88.14 22.00 122.28
N ALA A 18 89.06 22.84 121.80
CA ALA A 18 88.78 23.90 120.85
C ALA A 18 88.38 23.34 119.47
N ALA A 19 89.13 22.37 118.94
CA ALA A 19 88.82 21.68 117.69
C ALA A 19 87.46 20.96 117.77
N ALA A 20 87.20 20.23 118.86
CA ALA A 20 85.91 19.58 119.10
C ALA A 20 84.75 20.58 119.25
N SER A 21 84.99 21.75 119.84
CA SER A 21 83.98 22.82 119.94
C SER A 21 83.67 23.45 118.59
N LEU A 22 84.67 23.67 117.75
CA LEU A 22 84.52 24.28 116.42
C LEU A 22 83.87 23.30 115.44
N ALA A 23 84.34 22.04 115.38
CA ALA A 23 83.67 20.97 114.64
C ALA A 23 82.25 20.70 115.16
N GLY A 24 82.05 20.72 116.48
CA GLY A 24 80.74 20.55 117.11
C GLY A 24 79.76 21.72 116.86
N ALA A 25 80.27 22.92 116.56
CA ALA A 25 79.45 24.05 116.13
C ALA A 25 79.13 23.98 114.63
N ALA A 26 80.09 23.61 113.78
CA ALA A 26 79.89 23.42 112.34
C ALA A 26 78.94 22.24 112.02
N LEU A 27 79.02 21.16 112.81
CA LEU A 27 78.10 20.01 112.77
C LEU A 27 76.86 20.20 113.66
N GLU A 28 76.69 21.37 114.28
CA GLU A 28 75.60 21.79 115.19
C GLU A 28 75.35 20.95 116.46
N ARG A 29 76.01 19.81 116.62
CA ARG A 29 75.86 18.85 117.74
C ARG A 29 76.26 19.41 119.11
N ALA A 30 77.09 20.44 119.18
CA ALA A 30 77.45 21.08 120.44
C ALA A 30 76.26 21.82 121.07
N GLY A 31 76.07 21.76 122.38
CA GLY A 31 75.05 22.55 123.09
C GLY A 31 75.54 23.96 123.43
N ARG A 32 74.64 24.94 123.63
CA ARG A 32 75.04 26.26 124.15
C ARG A 32 75.77 26.13 125.50
N ARG A 33 75.30 25.21 126.35
CA ARG A 33 75.91 24.90 127.65
C ARG A 33 77.31 24.29 127.51
N SER A 34 77.55 23.42 126.53
CA SER A 34 78.87 22.79 126.35
C SER A 34 79.91 23.75 125.75
N LEU A 35 79.51 24.64 124.82
CA LEU A 35 80.41 25.68 124.31
C LEU A 35 80.78 26.71 125.38
N VAL A 36 79.82 27.13 126.22
CA VAL A 36 80.10 28.01 127.37
C VAL A 36 80.99 27.30 128.40
N GLY A 37 80.74 26.03 128.70
CA GLY A 37 81.60 25.22 129.57
C GLY A 37 83.04 25.13 129.04
N ALA A 38 83.22 24.78 127.77
CA ALA A 38 84.53 24.72 127.13
C ALA A 38 85.26 26.06 127.15
N ALA A 39 84.57 27.16 126.82
CA ALA A 39 85.13 28.51 126.90
C ALA A 39 85.54 28.89 128.33
N SER A 40 84.73 28.56 129.35
CA SER A 40 85.09 28.82 130.76
C SER A 40 86.27 27.99 131.23
N ALA A 41 86.38 26.72 130.81
CA ALA A 41 87.48 25.83 131.19
C ALA A 41 88.80 26.26 130.53
N ILE A 42 88.79 26.57 129.23
CA ILE A 42 89.98 27.07 128.51
C ILE A 42 90.34 28.46 129.01
N GLY A 43 89.37 29.33 129.30
CA GLY A 43 89.60 30.64 129.90
C GLY A 43 90.28 30.55 131.26
N ALA A 44 89.80 29.68 132.15
CA ALA A 44 90.43 29.44 133.45
C ALA A 44 91.84 28.87 133.32
N ALA A 45 92.06 27.91 132.41
CA ALA A 45 93.38 27.36 132.11
C ALA A 45 94.34 28.42 131.54
N ALA A 46 93.86 29.28 130.64
CA ALA A 46 94.64 30.37 130.06
C ALA A 46 95.05 31.40 131.14
N THR A 47 94.11 31.81 132.02
CA THR A 47 94.45 32.73 133.13
C THR A 47 95.43 32.09 134.12
N ALA A 48 95.29 30.80 134.43
CA ALA A 48 96.24 30.08 135.28
C ALA A 48 97.63 29.99 134.65
N ALA A 49 97.72 29.75 133.35
CA ALA A 49 98.98 29.72 132.60
C ALA A 49 99.67 31.10 132.57
N TRP A 50 98.92 32.19 132.34
CA TRP A 50 99.45 33.55 132.41
C TRP A 50 99.91 33.96 133.81
N VAL A 51 99.19 33.55 134.86
CA VAL A 51 99.63 33.76 136.26
C VAL A 51 100.89 32.95 136.58
N ALA A 52 101.00 31.71 136.10
CA ALA A 52 102.21 30.91 136.27
C ALA A 52 103.43 31.51 135.53
N PHE A 53 103.25 31.99 134.29
CA PHE A 53 104.28 32.69 133.53
C PHE A 53 104.71 34.01 134.19
N ALA A 54 103.77 34.76 134.79
CA ALA A 54 104.10 35.97 135.54
C ALA A 54 104.92 35.70 136.83
N LEU A 55 104.80 34.49 137.40
CA LEU A 55 105.60 34.04 138.55
C LEU A 55 106.95 33.42 138.14
N ARG A 56 107.05 32.85 136.92
CA ARG A 56 108.29 32.30 136.32
C ARG A 56 108.31 32.54 134.80
N PRO A 57 109.10 33.52 134.31
CA PRO A 57 109.15 33.85 132.89
C PRO A 57 110.01 32.84 132.10
N GLU A 58 109.47 31.64 131.90
CA GLU A 58 110.06 30.57 131.07
C GLU A 58 109.38 30.53 129.69
N THR A 59 110.15 30.32 128.62
CA THR A 59 109.66 30.46 127.23
C THR A 59 108.60 29.42 126.84
N ALA A 60 108.70 28.19 127.36
CA ALA A 60 107.70 27.14 127.14
C ALA A 60 106.32 27.52 127.72
N LEU A 61 106.30 28.15 128.91
CA LEU A 61 105.05 28.63 129.53
C LEU A 61 104.37 29.73 128.69
N ALA A 62 105.15 30.60 128.04
CA ALA A 62 104.60 31.60 127.11
C ALA A 62 103.93 30.96 125.88
N VAL A 63 104.48 29.88 125.34
CA VAL A 63 103.89 29.12 124.22
C VAL A 63 102.58 28.46 124.66
N ALA A 64 102.55 27.80 125.82
CA ALA A 64 101.32 27.20 126.35
C ALA A 64 100.23 28.25 126.66
N ALA A 65 100.60 29.39 127.27
CA ALA A 65 99.67 30.46 127.62
C ALA A 65 99.07 31.16 126.39
N THR A 66 99.89 31.47 125.38
CA THR A 66 99.41 32.05 124.10
C THR A 66 98.59 31.04 123.30
N GLY A 67 98.99 29.77 123.30
CA GLY A 67 98.25 28.66 122.70
C GLY A 67 96.86 28.48 123.31
N LEU A 68 96.73 28.55 124.64
CA LEU A 68 95.43 28.49 125.32
C LEU A 68 94.54 29.72 125.01
N VAL A 69 95.11 30.91 124.83
CA VAL A 69 94.37 32.09 124.34
C VAL A 69 93.87 31.89 122.91
N ALA A 70 94.68 31.32 122.01
CA ALA A 70 94.24 30.97 120.66
C ALA A 70 93.10 29.93 120.67
N CYS A 71 93.17 28.95 121.57
CA CYS A 71 92.08 27.98 121.80
C CYS A 71 90.79 28.65 122.27
N LEU A 72 90.88 29.65 123.17
CA LEU A 72 89.72 30.41 123.63
C LEU A 72 89.07 31.21 122.47
N VAL A 73 89.87 31.86 121.64
CA VAL A 73 89.39 32.59 120.44
C VAL A 73 88.69 31.63 119.46
N ALA A 74 89.22 30.42 119.25
CA ALA A 74 88.60 29.40 118.41
C ALA A 74 87.21 28.96 118.94
N VAL A 75 87.03 28.81 120.27
CA VAL A 75 85.72 28.48 120.86
C VAL A 75 84.74 29.67 120.78
N LEU A 76 85.22 30.91 120.90
CA LEU A 76 84.39 32.10 120.67
C LEU A 76 83.97 32.23 119.19
N GLY A 77 84.86 31.90 118.26
CA GLY A 77 84.54 31.78 116.83
C GLY A 77 83.47 30.71 116.55
N ALA A 78 83.55 29.55 117.22
CA ALA A 78 82.53 28.51 117.15
C ALA A 78 81.15 28.99 117.65
N PHE A 79 81.11 29.84 118.68
CA PHE A 79 79.88 30.46 119.16
C PHE A 79 79.28 31.46 118.15
N ALA A 80 80.13 32.28 117.51
CA ALA A 80 79.72 33.21 116.47
C ALA A 80 79.17 32.49 115.22
N LEU A 81 79.88 31.47 114.72
CA LEU A 81 79.48 30.63 113.60
C LEU A 81 78.08 30.03 113.82
N ARG A 82 77.85 29.43 114.99
CA ARG A 82 76.56 28.86 115.36
C ARG A 82 75.44 29.91 115.36
N ARG A 83 75.71 31.13 115.86
CA ARG A 83 74.71 32.22 115.85
C ARG A 83 74.38 32.64 114.42
N GLY A 84 75.37 32.72 113.53
CA GLY A 84 75.16 32.99 112.11
C GLY A 84 74.28 31.92 111.44
N LEU A 85 74.60 30.64 111.62
CA LEU A 85 73.81 29.52 111.07
C LEU A 85 72.37 29.49 111.60
N ALA A 86 72.16 29.75 112.90
CA ALA A 86 70.83 29.84 113.48
C ALA A 86 70.01 31.00 112.90
N GLN A 87 70.63 32.17 112.70
CA GLN A 87 69.97 33.34 112.12
C GLN A 87 69.67 33.17 110.62
N ALA A 88 70.59 32.56 109.86
CA ALA A 88 70.37 32.21 108.45
C ALA A 88 69.18 31.25 108.28
N ARG A 89 68.98 30.30 109.21
CA ARG A 89 67.82 29.40 109.19
C ARG A 89 66.49 30.09 109.49
N VAL A 90 66.48 31.12 110.34
CA VAL A 90 65.25 31.93 110.56
C VAL A 90 64.90 32.67 109.28
N ILE A 91 65.89 33.29 108.64
CA ILE A 91 65.72 34.00 107.35
C ILE A 91 65.23 33.04 106.25
N GLU A 92 65.83 31.85 106.09
CA GLU A 92 65.37 30.89 105.08
C GLU A 92 63.96 30.35 105.37
N GLN A 93 63.58 30.17 106.65
CA GLN A 93 62.20 29.83 107.01
C GLN A 93 61.22 30.97 106.71
N GLU A 94 61.61 32.22 106.92
CA GLU A 94 60.79 33.39 106.59
C GLU A 94 60.65 33.57 105.07
N ILE A 95 61.74 33.38 104.32
CA ILE A 95 61.74 33.32 102.85
C ILE A 95 60.86 32.16 102.34
N GLY A 96 60.94 30.97 102.95
CA GLY A 96 60.09 29.82 102.62
C GLY A 96 58.61 30.06 102.89
N ARG A 97 58.27 30.71 104.01
CA ARG A 97 56.89 31.16 104.32
C ARG A 97 56.42 32.24 103.35
N ALA A 98 57.27 33.20 102.99
CA ALA A 98 56.94 34.26 102.04
C ALA A 98 56.70 33.70 100.63
N LYS A 99 57.59 32.82 100.13
CA LYS A 99 57.42 32.10 98.86
C LYS A 99 56.10 31.33 98.84
N SER A 100 55.88 30.42 99.79
CA SER A 100 54.64 29.62 99.84
C SER A 100 53.37 30.45 100.01
N ALA A 101 53.42 31.61 100.68
CA ALA A 101 52.31 32.56 100.73
C ALA A 101 52.05 33.24 99.36
N ILE A 102 53.11 33.63 98.64
CA ILE A 102 53.03 34.18 97.28
C ILE A 102 52.50 33.11 96.32
N ASP A 103 53.07 31.91 96.32
CA ASP A 103 52.64 30.79 95.47
C ASP A 103 51.15 30.47 95.68
N ALA A 104 50.69 30.45 96.94
CA ALA A 104 49.28 30.25 97.26
C ALA A 104 48.39 31.42 96.82
N VAL A 105 48.88 32.66 96.75
CA VAL A 105 48.13 33.79 96.18
C VAL A 105 48.10 33.69 94.65
N VAL A 106 49.23 33.44 94.01
CA VAL A 106 49.35 33.28 92.55
C VAL A 106 48.47 32.12 92.06
N GLU A 107 48.48 30.97 92.74
CA GLU A 107 47.62 29.85 92.35
C GLU A 107 46.13 30.17 92.49
N ARG A 108 45.72 30.88 93.55
CA ARG A 108 44.32 31.34 93.71
C ARG A 108 43.92 32.32 92.61
N GLU A 109 44.77 33.29 92.29
CA GLU A 109 44.50 34.28 91.25
C GLU A 109 44.48 33.65 89.84
N VAL A 110 45.41 32.73 89.54
CA VAL A 110 45.40 31.96 88.28
C VAL A 110 44.13 31.11 88.15
N ARG A 111 43.72 30.40 89.21
CA ARG A 111 42.47 29.62 89.20
C ARG A 111 41.24 30.53 89.03
N ALA A 112 41.17 31.66 89.72
CA ALA A 112 40.09 32.63 89.60
C ALA A 112 40.02 33.21 88.17
N ARG A 113 41.16 33.65 87.63
CA ARG A 113 41.25 34.26 86.30
C ARG A 113 40.97 33.27 85.18
N SER A 114 41.40 32.02 85.30
CA SER A 114 41.00 30.96 84.36
C SER A 114 39.50 30.72 84.40
N ALA A 115 38.88 30.62 85.57
CA ALA A 115 37.43 30.44 85.68
C ALA A 115 36.62 31.65 85.16
N ASP A 116 37.13 32.87 85.32
CA ASP A 116 36.55 34.09 84.73
C ASP A 116 36.66 34.09 83.20
N LEU A 117 37.81 33.69 82.66
CA LEU A 117 38.02 33.53 81.22
C LEU A 117 37.15 32.42 80.63
N GLU A 118 37.02 31.27 81.30
CA GLU A 118 36.14 30.18 80.91
C GLU A 118 34.67 30.61 80.87
N ARG A 119 34.18 31.31 81.92
CA ARG A 119 32.81 31.86 81.94
C ARG A 119 32.59 32.90 80.84
N THR A 120 33.60 33.73 80.56
CA THR A 120 33.55 34.74 79.49
C THR A 120 33.53 34.09 78.10
N LEU A 121 34.38 33.08 77.86
CA LEU A 121 34.41 32.30 76.62
C LEU A 121 33.14 31.48 76.42
N ALA A 122 32.59 30.88 77.48
CA ALA A 122 31.32 30.16 77.42
C ALA A 122 30.17 31.10 77.03
N ARG A 123 30.13 32.31 77.60
CA ARG A 123 29.16 33.35 77.23
C ARG A 123 29.32 33.80 75.78
N ILE A 124 30.54 34.18 75.35
CA ILE A 124 30.81 34.61 73.97
C ILE A 124 30.46 33.49 72.97
N ARG A 125 30.73 32.22 73.30
CA ARG A 125 30.31 31.07 72.48
C ARG A 125 28.79 30.94 72.41
N ALA A 126 28.08 31.10 73.53
CA ALA A 126 26.62 31.05 73.55
C ALA A 126 25.99 32.21 72.75
N ASP A 127 26.50 33.43 72.92
CA ASP A 127 26.04 34.62 72.18
C ASP A 127 26.31 34.48 70.66
N SER A 128 27.47 33.94 70.27
CA SER A 128 27.81 33.64 68.87
C SER A 128 26.93 32.53 68.28
N LEU A 129 26.71 31.42 69.00
CA LEU A 129 25.84 30.34 68.55
C LEU A 129 24.37 30.77 68.45
N SER A 130 23.90 31.61 69.38
CA SER A 130 22.57 32.23 69.31
C SER A 130 22.43 33.13 68.09
N THR A 131 23.44 33.95 67.80
CA THR A 131 23.47 34.81 66.61
C THR A 131 23.44 33.98 65.32
N PHE A 132 24.27 32.94 65.23
CA PHE A 132 24.28 32.01 64.10
C PHE A 132 22.93 31.30 63.91
N ALA A 133 22.29 30.86 64.99
CA ALA A 133 20.96 30.23 64.94
C ALA A 133 19.83 31.21 64.53
N VAL A 134 20.00 32.52 64.73
CA VAL A 134 19.09 33.55 64.21
C VAL A 134 19.32 33.78 62.72
N GLU A 135 20.58 33.86 62.27
CA GLU A 135 20.89 34.03 60.85
C GLU A 135 20.55 32.81 59.99
N GLU A 136 20.73 31.58 60.49
CA GLU A 136 20.25 30.36 59.80
C GLU A 136 18.72 30.34 59.67
N ARG A 137 17.97 30.85 60.66
CA ARG A 137 16.50 31.00 60.54
C ARG A 137 16.14 32.04 59.48
N ARG A 138 16.76 33.23 59.52
CA ARG A 138 16.58 34.28 58.52
C ARG A 138 16.92 33.80 57.10
N LEU A 139 18.00 33.04 56.95
CA LEU A 139 18.43 32.46 55.68
C LEU A 139 17.47 31.36 55.19
N ALA A 140 16.95 30.53 56.09
CA ALA A 140 15.93 29.53 55.77
C ALA A 140 14.57 30.18 55.39
N GLU A 141 14.19 31.27 56.05
CA GLU A 141 13.00 32.06 55.74
C GLU A 141 13.16 32.76 54.38
N ALA A 142 14.25 33.49 54.16
CA ALA A 142 14.54 34.12 52.86
C ALA A 142 14.61 33.11 51.70
N ARG A 143 15.15 31.90 51.94
CA ARG A 143 15.13 30.80 50.97
C ARG A 143 13.71 30.29 50.68
N ARG A 144 12.85 30.15 51.71
CA ARG A 144 11.43 29.78 51.54
C ARG A 144 10.66 30.83 50.76
N ASP A 145 10.85 32.11 51.07
CA ASP A 145 10.16 33.21 50.40
C ASP A 145 10.59 33.34 48.93
N ALA A 146 11.88 33.21 48.64
CA ALA A 146 12.41 33.19 47.27
C ALA A 146 11.89 31.98 46.46
N LEU A 147 11.78 30.80 47.07
CA LEU A 147 11.18 29.62 46.45
C LEU A 147 9.66 29.79 46.24
N ALA A 148 8.94 30.36 47.21
CA ALA A 148 7.52 30.65 47.08
C ALA A 148 7.24 31.74 46.05
N GLU A 149 8.17 32.69 45.84
CA GLU A 149 8.07 33.66 44.75
C GLU A 149 8.38 33.03 43.38
N SER A 150 9.46 32.26 43.24
CA SER A 150 9.78 31.60 41.96
C SER A 150 8.70 30.61 41.54
N GLU A 151 8.14 29.83 42.48
CA GLU A 151 7.00 28.94 42.24
C GLU A 151 5.75 29.72 41.79
N ARG A 152 5.47 30.89 42.37
CA ARG A 152 4.37 31.77 41.92
C ARG A 152 4.61 32.33 40.52
N ARG A 153 5.83 32.79 40.22
CA ARG A 153 6.21 33.30 38.89
C ARG A 153 6.05 32.20 37.83
N SER A 154 6.65 31.03 38.03
CA SER A 154 6.51 29.91 37.09
C SER A 154 5.09 29.36 36.97
N ARG A 155 4.27 29.38 38.03
CA ARG A 155 2.82 29.09 37.90
C ARG A 155 2.10 30.12 37.03
N SER A 156 2.45 31.40 37.12
CA SER A 156 1.88 32.46 36.27
C SER A 156 2.31 32.29 34.81
N GLU A 157 3.60 32.09 34.57
CA GLU A 157 4.19 31.85 33.25
C GLU A 157 3.57 30.62 32.56
N LEU A 158 3.42 29.50 33.28
CA LEU A 158 2.74 28.30 32.78
C LEU A 158 1.25 28.55 32.53
N GLY A 159 0.58 29.32 33.39
CA GLY A 159 -0.83 29.71 33.20
C GLY A 159 -1.06 30.59 31.98
N GLU A 160 -0.15 31.53 31.70
CA GLU A 160 -0.18 32.37 30.50
C GLU A 160 0.18 31.59 29.23
N ALA A 161 1.19 30.71 29.31
CA ALA A 161 1.55 29.81 28.21
C ALA A 161 0.38 28.87 27.86
N LEU A 162 -0.31 28.31 28.87
CA LEU A 162 -1.48 27.47 28.68
C LEU A 162 -2.65 28.25 28.04
N LYS A 163 -2.98 29.45 28.55
CA LYS A 163 -4.00 30.33 27.93
C LYS A 163 -3.67 30.68 26.49
N LYS A 164 -2.39 30.98 26.19
CA LYS A 164 -1.90 31.28 24.84
C LYS A 164 -2.02 30.07 23.91
N ALA A 165 -1.72 28.87 24.40
CA ALA A 165 -1.88 27.61 23.67
C ALA A 165 -3.36 27.28 23.42
N GLN A 166 -4.23 27.41 24.44
CA GLN A 166 -5.69 27.24 24.32
C GLN A 166 -6.26 28.18 23.25
N ALA A 167 -5.99 29.48 23.35
CA ALA A 167 -6.43 30.46 22.35
C ALA A 167 -5.84 30.22 20.94
N GLN A 168 -4.67 29.56 20.83
CA GLN A 168 -4.11 29.14 19.55
C GLN A 168 -4.83 27.91 18.98
N VAL A 169 -5.20 26.94 19.82
CA VAL A 169 -6.01 25.77 19.44
C VAL A 169 -7.41 26.21 19.02
N GLU A 170 -8.07 27.07 19.79
CA GLU A 170 -9.38 27.66 19.45
C GLU A 170 -9.35 28.37 18.09
N ARG A 171 -8.39 29.26 17.86
CA ARG A 171 -8.21 29.91 16.54
C ARG A 171 -7.99 28.91 15.41
N ARG A 172 -7.24 27.82 15.65
CA ARG A 172 -7.03 26.76 14.65
C ARG A 172 -8.30 25.93 14.39
N LEU A 173 -9.08 25.63 15.43
CA LEU A 173 -10.36 24.92 15.29
C LEU A 173 -11.40 25.77 14.54
N VAL A 174 -11.47 27.08 14.82
CA VAL A 174 -12.33 28.01 14.06
C VAL A 174 -11.87 28.13 12.61
N ALA A 175 -10.57 28.22 12.35
CA ALA A 175 -10.04 28.24 10.97
C ALA A 175 -10.40 26.93 10.23
N TRP A 176 -10.08 25.77 10.82
CA TRP A 176 -10.42 24.46 10.24
C TRP A 176 -11.92 24.26 10.03
N HIS A 177 -12.77 24.76 10.93
CA HIS A 177 -14.22 24.72 10.73
C HIS A 177 -14.64 25.53 9.51
N GLN A 178 -14.11 26.75 9.32
CA GLN A 178 -14.36 27.56 8.13
C GLN A 178 -13.75 26.95 6.85
N ASP A 179 -12.61 26.26 6.96
CA ASP A 179 -11.97 25.58 5.83
C ASP A 179 -12.80 24.37 5.37
N LEU A 180 -13.32 23.57 6.30
CA LEU A 180 -14.26 22.47 6.03
C LEU A 180 -15.58 22.98 5.45
N ASP A 181 -16.15 24.05 6.02
CA ASP A 181 -17.37 24.71 5.55
C ASP A 181 -17.20 25.32 4.14
N ARG A 182 -16.02 25.87 3.82
CA ARG A 182 -15.68 26.30 2.45
C ARG A 182 -15.50 25.11 1.51
N ALA A 183 -14.84 24.02 1.93
CA ALA A 183 -14.70 22.80 1.14
C ALA A 183 -16.05 22.12 0.85
N GLN A 184 -16.96 22.08 1.84
CA GLN A 184 -18.31 21.55 1.68
C GLN A 184 -19.13 22.35 0.64
N ARG A 185 -19.05 23.68 0.67
CA ARG A 185 -19.71 24.53 -0.35
C ARG A 185 -19.11 24.35 -1.75
N ASP A 186 -17.78 24.28 -1.88
CA ASP A 186 -17.15 24.02 -3.19
C ASP A 186 -17.56 22.64 -3.73
N LEU A 187 -17.49 21.58 -2.91
CA LEU A 187 -17.98 20.25 -3.29
C LEU A 187 -19.44 20.25 -3.72
N GLY A 188 -20.33 20.93 -2.98
CA GLY A 188 -21.73 21.12 -3.38
C GLY A 188 -21.84 21.78 -4.76
N SER A 189 -21.18 22.92 -4.96
CA SER A 189 -21.18 23.62 -6.25
C SER A 189 -20.55 22.83 -7.40
N ARG A 190 -19.64 21.88 -7.11
CA ARG A 190 -19.06 20.96 -8.11
C ARG A 190 -20.06 19.89 -8.48
N LEU A 191 -20.78 19.32 -7.52
CA LEU A 191 -21.84 18.35 -7.76
C LEU A 191 -23.00 18.97 -8.56
N GLU A 192 -23.41 20.21 -8.23
CA GLU A 192 -24.40 20.97 -9.00
C GLU A 192 -23.93 21.20 -10.45
N ARG A 193 -22.67 21.65 -10.64
CA ARG A 193 -22.07 21.82 -11.98
C ARG A 193 -21.94 20.51 -12.77
N ILE A 194 -21.75 19.37 -12.09
CA ILE A 194 -21.72 18.05 -12.74
C ILE A 194 -23.13 17.61 -13.13
N ALA A 195 -24.11 17.72 -12.24
CA ALA A 195 -25.51 17.36 -12.50
C ALA A 195 -26.14 18.22 -13.61
N GLU A 196 -25.85 19.52 -13.64
CA GLU A 196 -26.31 20.40 -14.72
C GLU A 196 -25.62 20.08 -16.05
N ARG A 197 -24.33 19.73 -16.02
CA ARG A 197 -23.61 19.27 -17.22
C ARG A 197 -24.17 17.94 -17.72
N GLU A 198 -24.46 16.99 -16.84
CA GLU A 198 -25.08 15.71 -17.17
C GLU A 198 -26.47 15.92 -17.79
N ARG A 199 -27.31 16.77 -17.20
CA ARG A 199 -28.60 17.19 -17.78
C ARG A 199 -28.44 17.78 -19.17
N SER A 200 -27.52 18.73 -19.37
CA SER A 200 -27.27 19.34 -20.68
C SER A 200 -26.73 18.36 -21.73
N LEU A 201 -26.03 17.30 -21.30
CA LEU A 201 -25.57 16.23 -22.18
C LEU A 201 -26.70 15.24 -22.52
N ILE A 202 -27.63 14.98 -21.61
CA ILE A 202 -28.84 14.20 -21.88
C ILE A 202 -29.72 14.95 -22.88
N GLU A 203 -30.03 16.23 -22.65
CA GLU A 203 -30.82 17.06 -23.57
C GLU A 203 -30.17 17.17 -24.97
N ALA A 204 -28.84 17.30 -25.05
CA ALA A 204 -28.09 17.28 -26.30
C ALA A 204 -28.03 15.90 -26.99
N LEU A 205 -28.28 14.81 -26.26
CA LEU A 205 -28.42 13.45 -26.80
C LEU A 205 -29.86 13.18 -27.24
N GLU A 206 -30.87 13.62 -26.48
CA GLU A 206 -32.30 13.51 -26.81
C GLU A 206 -32.61 14.29 -28.10
N THR A 207 -32.28 15.58 -28.15
CA THR A 207 -32.46 16.41 -29.37
C THR A 207 -31.71 15.86 -30.59
N ARG A 208 -30.56 15.19 -30.39
CA ARG A 208 -29.86 14.48 -31.45
C ARG A 208 -30.58 13.19 -31.86
N LEU A 209 -31.08 12.40 -30.92
CA LEU A 209 -31.82 11.17 -31.18
C LEU A 209 -33.11 11.47 -31.95
N ASP A 210 -33.83 12.55 -31.60
CA ASP A 210 -34.98 13.04 -32.36
C ASP A 210 -34.56 13.41 -33.79
N THR A 211 -33.49 14.19 -33.95
CA THR A 211 -32.96 14.58 -35.27
C THR A 211 -32.52 13.37 -36.12
N ASP A 212 -31.89 12.37 -35.50
CA ASP A 212 -31.44 11.15 -36.18
C ASP A 212 -32.64 10.19 -36.43
N ALA A 213 -33.73 10.27 -35.65
CA ALA A 213 -34.99 9.55 -35.89
C ALA A 213 -35.80 10.16 -37.05
N ASP A 214 -35.94 11.49 -37.11
CA ASP A 214 -36.58 12.20 -38.24
C ASP A 214 -35.87 11.87 -39.57
N ARG A 215 -34.53 11.79 -39.54
CA ARG A 215 -33.71 11.36 -40.70
C ARG A 215 -34.00 9.91 -41.09
N LEU A 216 -34.12 9.00 -40.12
CA LEU A 216 -34.44 7.60 -40.38
C LEU A 216 -35.86 7.42 -40.92
N GLN A 217 -36.85 8.16 -40.40
CA GLN A 217 -38.20 8.16 -40.95
C GLN A 217 -38.21 8.70 -42.38
N THR A 218 -37.55 9.85 -42.63
CA THR A 218 -37.44 10.42 -43.99
C THR A 218 -36.80 9.42 -44.95
N ALA A 219 -35.73 8.74 -44.55
CA ALA A 219 -35.05 7.74 -45.36
C ALA A 219 -35.88 6.46 -45.61
N ASP A 220 -36.73 6.05 -44.66
CA ASP A 220 -37.68 4.94 -44.84
C ASP A 220 -38.85 5.36 -45.76
N GLU A 221 -39.36 6.58 -45.63
CA GLU A 221 -40.36 7.13 -46.56
C GLU A 221 -39.82 7.24 -48.00
N GLU A 222 -38.57 7.70 -48.17
CA GLU A 222 -37.87 7.69 -49.46
C GLU A 222 -37.66 6.27 -50.00
N GLN A 223 -37.26 5.31 -49.15
CA GLN A 223 -37.12 3.90 -49.55
C GLN A 223 -38.45 3.27 -49.95
N ARG A 224 -39.53 3.54 -49.22
CA ARG A 224 -40.89 3.08 -49.55
C ARG A 224 -41.37 3.69 -50.87
N ALA A 225 -41.09 4.97 -51.11
CA ALA A 225 -41.40 5.64 -52.37
C ALA A 225 -40.58 5.05 -53.54
N ALA A 226 -39.28 4.80 -53.35
CA ALA A 226 -38.42 4.17 -54.35
C ALA A 226 -38.85 2.72 -54.65
N LEU A 227 -39.18 1.92 -53.64
CA LEU A 227 -39.71 0.56 -53.80
C LEU A 227 -41.08 0.55 -54.50
N THR A 228 -41.91 1.59 -54.28
CA THR A 228 -43.21 1.73 -54.97
C THR A 228 -42.99 2.07 -56.44
N ARG A 229 -42.13 3.05 -56.76
CA ARG A 229 -41.73 3.36 -58.16
C ARG A 229 -41.14 2.15 -58.86
N LEU A 230 -40.23 1.41 -58.20
CA LEU A 230 -39.64 0.19 -58.76
C LEU A 230 -40.70 -0.89 -59.04
N ARG A 231 -41.73 -1.04 -58.19
CA ARG A 231 -42.86 -1.94 -58.45
C ARG A 231 -43.73 -1.46 -59.62
N GLU A 232 -43.95 -0.16 -59.76
CA GLU A 232 -44.68 0.43 -60.89
C GLU A 232 -43.91 0.27 -62.20
N ASP A 233 -42.60 0.52 -62.20
CA ASP A 233 -41.73 0.41 -63.37
C ASP A 233 -41.55 -1.06 -63.79
N LEU A 234 -41.33 -1.98 -62.85
CA LEU A 234 -41.36 -3.43 -63.14
C LEU A 234 -42.75 -3.88 -63.64
N GLY A 235 -43.83 -3.34 -63.06
CA GLY A 235 -45.19 -3.59 -63.51
C GLY A 235 -45.50 -3.03 -64.90
N ARG A 236 -44.84 -1.93 -65.30
CA ARG A 236 -44.92 -1.34 -66.65
C ARG A 236 -44.12 -2.16 -67.64
N ALA A 237 -42.86 -2.45 -67.34
CA ALA A 237 -42.00 -3.31 -68.16
C ALA A 237 -42.59 -4.71 -68.36
N ALA A 238 -43.24 -5.30 -67.35
CA ALA A 238 -43.94 -6.57 -67.48
C ALA A 238 -45.17 -6.48 -68.42
N LYS A 239 -45.92 -5.37 -68.40
CA LYS A 239 -47.02 -5.11 -69.33
C LYS A 239 -46.53 -4.87 -70.75
N GLU A 240 -45.44 -4.12 -70.92
CA GLU A 240 -44.81 -3.82 -72.21
C GLU A 240 -44.24 -5.10 -72.84
N ALA A 241 -43.54 -5.93 -72.07
CA ALA A 241 -43.05 -7.24 -72.51
C ALA A 241 -44.20 -8.19 -72.88
N ALA A 242 -45.27 -8.23 -72.08
CA ALA A 242 -46.46 -9.03 -72.40
C ALA A 242 -47.18 -8.51 -73.67
N ALA A 243 -47.21 -7.21 -73.89
CA ALA A 243 -47.78 -6.61 -75.11
C ALA A 243 -46.91 -6.88 -76.35
N SER A 244 -45.57 -6.82 -76.23
CA SER A 244 -44.66 -7.22 -77.32
C SER A 244 -44.85 -8.70 -77.67
N ALA A 245 -44.82 -9.58 -76.67
CA ALA A 245 -45.05 -11.01 -76.88
C ALA A 245 -46.44 -11.31 -77.50
N ALA A 246 -47.49 -10.56 -77.12
CA ALA A 246 -48.81 -10.68 -77.74
C ALA A 246 -48.83 -10.19 -79.20
N ALA A 247 -48.13 -9.09 -79.51
CA ALA A 247 -47.99 -8.57 -80.87
C ALA A 247 -47.16 -9.51 -81.77
N GLU A 248 -46.09 -10.10 -81.23
CA GLU A 248 -45.27 -11.14 -81.88
C GLU A 248 -46.11 -12.41 -82.13
N LEU A 249 -46.95 -12.81 -81.18
CA LEU A 249 -47.85 -13.96 -81.33
C LEU A 249 -48.95 -13.72 -82.38
N GLU A 250 -49.58 -12.54 -82.44
CA GLU A 250 -50.57 -12.25 -83.49
C GLU A 250 -49.87 -12.03 -84.85
N SER A 251 -48.67 -11.46 -84.88
CA SER A 251 -47.84 -11.41 -86.09
C SER A 251 -47.58 -12.84 -86.63
N HIS A 252 -47.07 -13.74 -85.78
CA HIS A 252 -46.91 -15.15 -86.11
C HIS A 252 -48.23 -15.85 -86.44
N ALA A 253 -49.37 -15.43 -85.88
CA ALA A 253 -50.69 -15.94 -86.26
C ALA A 253 -51.10 -15.46 -87.67
N THR A 254 -50.84 -14.20 -88.02
CA THR A 254 -51.10 -13.67 -89.37
C THR A 254 -50.17 -14.26 -90.43
N ASP A 255 -48.88 -14.45 -90.12
CA ASP A 255 -47.94 -15.18 -91.00
C ASP A 255 -48.34 -16.64 -91.15
N ARG A 256 -48.78 -17.32 -90.07
CA ARG A 256 -49.31 -18.68 -90.14
C ARG A 256 -50.58 -18.74 -90.99
N ARG A 257 -51.52 -17.81 -90.84
CA ARG A 257 -52.72 -17.69 -91.70
C ARG A 257 -52.32 -17.46 -93.17
N ARG A 258 -51.34 -16.60 -93.44
CA ARG A 258 -50.82 -16.30 -94.79
C ARG A 258 -50.14 -17.50 -95.43
N ALA A 259 -49.29 -18.21 -94.69
CA ALA A 259 -48.64 -19.43 -95.15
C ALA A 259 -49.66 -20.55 -95.41
N LEU A 260 -50.64 -20.74 -94.52
CA LEU A 260 -51.74 -21.69 -94.73
C LEU A 260 -52.59 -21.32 -95.96
N HIS A 261 -52.86 -20.04 -96.19
CA HIS A 261 -53.59 -19.58 -97.37
C HIS A 261 -52.80 -19.80 -98.66
N GLN A 262 -51.50 -19.53 -98.67
CA GLN A 262 -50.60 -19.84 -99.79
C GLN A 262 -50.49 -21.36 -100.05
N VAL A 263 -50.50 -22.18 -98.99
CA VAL A 263 -50.54 -23.65 -99.15
C VAL A 263 -51.89 -24.09 -99.73
N ALA A 264 -53.00 -23.54 -99.26
CA ALA A 264 -54.33 -23.81 -99.82
C ALA A 264 -54.44 -23.38 -101.29
N GLU A 265 -53.98 -22.17 -101.65
CA GLU A 265 -53.97 -21.67 -103.03
C GLU A 265 -53.08 -22.54 -103.94
N ARG A 266 -51.92 -23.00 -103.46
CA ARG A 266 -51.06 -23.94 -104.19
C ARG A 266 -51.70 -25.32 -104.33
N LEU A 267 -52.47 -25.78 -103.34
CA LEU A 267 -53.27 -27.01 -103.43
C LEU A 267 -54.39 -26.87 -104.47
N THR A 268 -55.22 -25.83 -104.39
CA THR A 268 -56.31 -25.60 -105.36
C THR A 268 -55.79 -25.32 -106.77
N THR A 269 -54.62 -24.71 -106.93
CA THR A 269 -53.97 -24.55 -108.25
C THR A 269 -53.51 -25.91 -108.79
N ARG A 270 -52.83 -26.72 -107.96
CA ARG A 270 -52.37 -28.06 -108.33
C ARG A 270 -53.53 -29.02 -108.59
N GLU A 271 -54.64 -28.89 -107.86
CA GLU A 271 -55.90 -29.58 -108.07
C GLU A 271 -56.50 -29.20 -109.43
N ARG A 272 -56.62 -27.91 -109.75
CA ARG A 272 -57.10 -27.43 -111.07
C ARG A 272 -56.18 -27.87 -112.22
N ASP A 273 -54.87 -27.93 -112.02
CA ASP A 273 -53.92 -28.45 -113.01
C ASP A 273 -54.02 -29.98 -113.16
N LEU A 274 -54.32 -30.72 -112.09
CA LEU A 274 -54.62 -32.15 -112.13
C LEU A 274 -55.96 -32.43 -112.82
N VAL A 275 -57.01 -31.67 -112.51
CA VAL A 275 -58.31 -31.77 -113.20
C VAL A 275 -58.14 -31.45 -114.69
N ARG A 276 -57.47 -30.36 -115.06
CA ARG A 276 -57.19 -30.07 -116.48
C ARG A 276 -56.31 -31.12 -117.18
N ARG A 277 -55.45 -31.83 -116.45
CA ARG A 277 -54.73 -33.00 -116.99
C ARG A 277 -55.66 -34.21 -117.17
N ILE A 278 -56.53 -34.49 -116.20
CA ILE A 278 -57.53 -35.55 -116.29
C ILE A 278 -58.48 -35.27 -117.47
N GLU A 279 -59.05 -34.07 -117.59
CA GLU A 279 -59.88 -33.65 -118.73
C GLU A 279 -59.14 -33.80 -120.07
N HIS A 280 -57.84 -33.49 -120.13
CA HIS A 280 -57.03 -33.66 -121.34
C HIS A 280 -56.75 -35.13 -121.65
N GLU A 281 -56.38 -35.93 -120.65
CA GLU A 281 -56.13 -37.37 -120.78
C GLU A 281 -57.42 -38.14 -121.10
N GLU A 282 -58.57 -37.74 -120.53
CA GLU A 282 -59.90 -38.26 -120.83
C GLU A 282 -60.35 -37.87 -122.24
N THR A 283 -60.13 -36.63 -122.69
CA THR A 283 -60.47 -36.25 -124.07
C THR A 283 -59.56 -36.89 -125.11
N ASP A 284 -58.29 -37.16 -124.80
CA ASP A 284 -57.39 -37.93 -125.66
C ASP A 284 -57.57 -39.45 -125.55
N ALA A 285 -58.09 -39.96 -124.44
CA ALA A 285 -58.56 -41.33 -124.33
C ALA A 285 -59.86 -41.51 -125.14
N ALA A 286 -60.82 -40.59 -124.99
CA ALA A 286 -62.06 -40.57 -125.77
C ALA A 286 -61.79 -40.45 -127.27
N ARG A 287 -60.88 -39.55 -127.71
CA ARG A 287 -60.44 -39.48 -129.11
C ARG A 287 -59.79 -40.77 -129.60
N ARG A 288 -58.92 -41.40 -128.80
CA ARG A 288 -58.31 -42.69 -129.16
C ARG A 288 -59.36 -43.81 -129.24
N ILE A 289 -60.28 -43.89 -128.29
CA ILE A 289 -61.41 -44.82 -128.28
C ILE A 289 -62.30 -44.60 -129.51
N GLN A 290 -62.66 -43.36 -129.84
CA GLN A 290 -63.50 -43.06 -131.00
C GLN A 290 -62.79 -43.33 -132.34
N MET A 291 -61.46 -43.18 -132.39
CA MET A 291 -60.65 -43.54 -133.55
C MET A 291 -60.49 -45.06 -133.70
N THR A 292 -60.36 -45.82 -132.60
CA THR A 292 -60.38 -47.29 -132.68
C THR A 292 -61.79 -47.85 -132.94
N PHE A 293 -62.84 -47.20 -132.45
CA PHE A 293 -64.23 -47.56 -132.80
C PHE A 293 -64.50 -47.36 -134.29
N THR A 294 -64.13 -46.23 -134.89
CA THR A 294 -64.36 -46.01 -136.33
C THR A 294 -63.52 -46.95 -137.22
N ASP A 295 -62.31 -47.36 -136.80
CA ASP A 295 -61.54 -48.41 -137.49
C ASP A 295 -62.15 -49.82 -137.29
N VAL A 296 -62.73 -50.12 -136.12
CA VAL A 296 -63.48 -51.38 -135.89
C VAL A 296 -64.79 -51.42 -136.68
N GLU A 297 -65.56 -50.33 -136.69
CA GLU A 297 -66.80 -50.19 -137.48
C GLU A 297 -66.50 -50.36 -138.96
N ARG A 298 -65.46 -49.68 -139.48
CA ARG A 298 -64.99 -49.85 -140.85
C ARG A 298 -64.66 -51.31 -141.16
N ARG A 299 -63.89 -51.99 -140.31
CA ARG A 299 -63.56 -53.42 -140.49
C ARG A 299 -64.80 -54.31 -140.44
N GLN A 300 -65.79 -54.02 -139.60
CA GLN A 300 -67.03 -54.79 -139.55
C GLN A 300 -67.93 -54.54 -140.76
N VAL A 301 -68.02 -53.31 -141.28
CA VAL A 301 -68.70 -53.01 -142.56
C VAL A 301 -68.02 -53.74 -143.71
N GLU A 302 -66.71 -53.59 -143.88
CA GLU A 302 -65.94 -54.29 -144.93
C GLU A 302 -66.02 -55.82 -144.77
N GLN A 303 -66.29 -56.36 -143.57
CA GLN A 303 -66.47 -57.79 -143.33
C GLN A 303 -67.91 -58.28 -143.58
N LEU A 304 -68.91 -57.43 -143.33
CA LEU A 304 -70.32 -57.69 -143.68
C LEU A 304 -70.53 -57.66 -145.20
N GLU A 305 -69.97 -56.67 -145.92
CA GLU A 305 -69.99 -56.62 -147.40
C GLU A 305 -69.40 -57.89 -148.01
N ARG A 306 -68.23 -58.33 -147.53
CA ARG A 306 -67.58 -59.58 -147.98
C ARG A 306 -68.33 -60.86 -147.59
N VAL A 307 -69.38 -60.80 -146.78
CA VAL A 307 -70.33 -61.91 -146.56
C VAL A 307 -71.55 -61.74 -147.49
N LEU A 308 -72.03 -60.51 -147.68
CA LEU A 308 -73.14 -60.17 -148.56
C LEU A 308 -72.87 -60.55 -150.03
N ASP A 309 -71.70 -60.19 -150.58
CA ASP A 309 -71.29 -60.53 -151.95
C ASP A 309 -71.26 -62.04 -152.21
N ARG A 310 -70.82 -62.82 -151.22
CA ARG A 310 -70.77 -64.30 -151.29
C ARG A 310 -72.12 -64.97 -151.08
N ALA A 311 -73.12 -64.23 -150.57
CA ALA A 311 -74.52 -64.65 -150.60
C ALA A 311 -75.19 -64.26 -151.93
N ALA A 312 -74.95 -63.04 -152.43
CA ALA A 312 -75.53 -62.52 -153.67
C ALA A 312 -75.16 -63.39 -154.89
N ASN A 313 -73.87 -63.73 -155.06
CA ASN A 313 -73.41 -64.58 -156.17
C ASN A 313 -73.92 -66.04 -156.11
N ARG A 314 -74.61 -66.47 -155.03
CA ARG A 314 -75.29 -67.78 -154.97
C ARG A 314 -76.77 -67.74 -155.37
N PHE A 315 -77.34 -66.55 -155.58
CA PHE A 315 -78.76 -66.39 -155.92
C PHE A 315 -79.03 -66.16 -157.43
N VAL A 316 -78.00 -66.08 -158.27
CA VAL A 316 -78.14 -65.78 -159.71
C VAL A 316 -78.01 -67.02 -160.61
N GLU A 317 -77.30 -68.07 -160.20
CA GLU A 317 -77.21 -69.35 -160.97
C GLU A 317 -78.29 -70.39 -160.59
N ALA A 318 -79.13 -70.12 -159.57
CA ALA A 318 -80.10 -71.09 -159.03
C ALA A 318 -81.58 -70.75 -159.36
N ALA A 319 -81.82 -70.00 -160.44
CA ALA A 319 -83.15 -69.62 -160.94
C ALA A 319 -83.41 -70.02 -162.41
N ALA A 320 -82.61 -70.94 -162.94
CA ALA A 320 -82.91 -71.76 -164.12
C ALA A 320 -82.34 -73.15 -163.81
N HIS A 321 -83.11 -74.23 -163.72
CA HIS A 321 -84.48 -74.50 -164.19
C HIS A 321 -85.43 -74.62 -162.98
N GLU A 322 -86.71 -74.23 -162.99
CA GLU A 322 -87.67 -74.04 -164.08
C GLU A 322 -87.68 -75.17 -165.13
N PHE A 323 -87.89 -76.37 -164.62
CA PHE A 323 -89.16 -77.05 -164.84
C PHE A 323 -89.90 -77.05 -163.49
N ASP A 324 -91.22 -76.98 -163.38
CA ASP A 324 -92.25 -76.82 -164.42
C ASP A 324 -93.39 -75.92 -163.87
N GLY A 325 -94.21 -75.34 -164.75
CA GLY A 325 -95.01 -74.15 -164.43
C GLY A 325 -96.02 -74.26 -163.27
N THR A 326 -95.96 -73.28 -162.35
CA THR A 326 -97.03 -72.78 -161.44
C THR A 326 -97.38 -73.53 -160.12
N VAL A 327 -97.28 -72.77 -159.00
CA VAL A 327 -98.28 -72.64 -157.90
C VAL A 327 -98.36 -73.71 -156.76
N LYS A 328 -98.66 -73.20 -155.53
CA LYS A 328 -98.98 -73.85 -154.21
C LYS A 328 -97.77 -74.39 -153.39
N ALA A 329 -97.76 -74.33 -152.04
CA ALA A 329 -98.57 -73.55 -151.06
C ALA A 329 -97.97 -73.55 -149.61
N ALA A 330 -98.32 -72.51 -148.83
CA ALA A 330 -98.77 -72.44 -147.41
C ALA A 330 -98.54 -73.63 -146.40
N ARG A 331 -98.44 -73.48 -145.06
CA ARG A 331 -98.71 -72.36 -144.09
C ARG A 331 -98.22 -72.68 -142.63
N GLU A 332 -98.33 -71.72 -141.70
CA GLU A 332 -98.40 -71.84 -140.19
C GLU A 332 -97.12 -72.28 -139.42
N GLU A 333 -96.87 -72.00 -138.10
CA GLU A 333 -97.59 -71.29 -136.98
C GLU A 333 -96.62 -70.45 -136.07
N ALA A 334 -96.94 -70.03 -134.80
CA ALA A 334 -96.11 -69.11 -133.97
C ALA A 334 -96.34 -69.06 -132.42
N ALA A 335 -95.25 -69.03 -131.61
CA ALA A 335 -95.23 -69.04 -130.12
C ALA A 335 -94.73 -67.73 -129.41
N ARG A 336 -94.74 -67.61 -128.05
CA ARG A 336 -94.77 -66.32 -127.27
C ARG A 336 -94.02 -66.26 -125.89
N ARG A 337 -93.60 -65.03 -125.45
CA ARG A 337 -93.31 -64.41 -124.08
C ARG A 337 -92.43 -65.13 -122.99
N LEU A 338 -91.69 -64.52 -122.02
CA LEU A 338 -91.29 -63.14 -121.58
C LEU A 338 -92.05 -62.39 -120.43
N SER A 339 -91.46 -62.28 -119.19
CA SER A 339 -91.37 -61.09 -118.23
C SER A 339 -91.26 -61.38 -116.69
N ARG A 340 -90.80 -60.37 -115.88
CA ARG A 340 -90.61 -60.22 -114.37
C ARG A 340 -89.17 -60.41 -113.79
N GLU A 341 -88.68 -59.75 -112.69
CA GLU A 341 -88.95 -58.45 -111.98
C GLU A 341 -87.81 -58.14 -110.92
N LEU A 342 -87.91 -57.12 -110.03
CA LEU A 342 -86.85 -56.62 -109.09
C LEU A 342 -87.33 -56.39 -107.63
N GLU A 343 -86.49 -56.48 -106.56
CA GLU A 343 -86.73 -55.82 -105.22
C GLU A 343 -85.60 -55.83 -104.11
N ARG A 344 -85.57 -54.76 -103.26
CA ARG A 344 -85.23 -54.61 -101.78
C ARG A 344 -83.79 -54.42 -101.16
N ALA A 345 -83.76 -53.76 -99.98
CA ALA A 345 -82.63 -53.21 -99.13
C ALA A 345 -83.16 -52.73 -97.71
N VAL A 346 -82.50 -52.21 -96.63
CA VAL A 346 -81.12 -52.08 -96.01
C VAL A 346 -81.21 -51.50 -94.54
N GLN A 347 -80.25 -51.72 -93.60
CA GLN A 347 -80.11 -51.09 -92.22
C GLN A 347 -78.77 -51.51 -91.48
N SER A 348 -78.28 -51.10 -90.27
CA SER A 348 -78.63 -50.18 -89.11
C SER A 348 -77.35 -49.79 -88.25
N PHE A 349 -77.44 -49.38 -86.95
CA PHE A 349 -76.33 -48.85 -86.05
C PHE A 349 -76.64 -48.93 -84.50
N ALA A 350 -75.63 -48.76 -83.57
CA ALA A 350 -75.62 -47.91 -82.30
C ALA A 350 -74.92 -48.41 -80.96
N ARG A 351 -74.59 -47.45 -80.03
CA ARG A 351 -74.18 -47.50 -78.56
C ARG A 351 -72.66 -47.65 -78.17
N GLU A 352 -72.08 -47.43 -76.95
CA GLU A 352 -72.23 -46.58 -75.69
C GLU A 352 -71.23 -47.10 -74.56
N GLY A 353 -70.75 -46.47 -73.44
CA GLY A 353 -70.64 -45.08 -72.88
C GLY A 353 -70.06 -44.95 -71.40
N GLU A 354 -69.26 -43.88 -71.09
CA GLU A 354 -68.94 -43.16 -69.79
C GLU A 354 -68.03 -43.60 -68.55
N ARG A 355 -67.14 -42.65 -68.13
CA ARG A 355 -66.75 -42.05 -66.78
C ARG A 355 -65.93 -42.71 -65.59
N LEU A 356 -64.75 -42.10 -65.33
CA LEU A 356 -64.16 -41.46 -64.07
C LEU A 356 -63.50 -42.19 -62.85
N LEU A 357 -62.47 -41.47 -62.30
CA LEU A 357 -61.75 -41.51 -60.98
C LEU A 357 -60.70 -42.61 -60.66
N GLY A 358 -59.66 -42.21 -59.89
CA GLY A 358 -58.60 -43.06 -59.29
C GLY A 358 -57.31 -42.28 -58.95
N ASP A 359 -56.83 -42.30 -57.70
CA ASP A 359 -55.78 -41.41 -57.17
C ASP A 359 -54.46 -42.14 -56.76
N ARG A 360 -53.39 -41.38 -56.47
CA ARG A 360 -52.05 -41.87 -56.07
C ARG A 360 -52.00 -42.35 -54.61
N MET A 361 -51.51 -43.58 -54.35
CA MET A 361 -50.76 -43.91 -53.12
C MET A 361 -49.94 -45.21 -53.21
N ALA A 362 -48.61 -45.08 -53.13
CA ALA A 362 -47.59 -46.09 -52.73
C ALA A 362 -46.23 -45.33 -52.76
N GLN A 363 -45.50 -45.00 -51.68
CA GLN A 363 -44.93 -45.84 -50.60
C GLN A 363 -44.07 -47.01 -51.14
N LEU A 364 -42.85 -47.28 -50.67
CA LEU A 364 -41.85 -46.64 -49.77
C LEU A 364 -40.48 -47.29 -50.16
N GLY A 365 -39.28 -46.82 -49.81
CA GLY A 365 -38.84 -45.65 -49.06
C GLY A 365 -37.49 -45.93 -48.36
N ASP A 366 -36.53 -45.00 -48.38
CA ASP A 366 -35.33 -45.02 -47.52
C ASP A 366 -34.69 -43.62 -47.44
N ALA A 367 -33.62 -43.47 -46.65
CA ALA A 367 -32.76 -42.28 -46.49
C ALA A 367 -33.35 -41.08 -45.71
N GLY A 368 -34.07 -41.33 -44.62
CA GLY A 368 -34.27 -40.34 -43.55
C GLY A 368 -33.13 -40.39 -42.51
N GLY A 369 -32.21 -39.41 -42.50
CA GLY A 369 -31.14 -39.37 -41.49
C GLY A 369 -30.26 -38.11 -41.48
N MET A 370 -29.42 -37.92 -42.49
CA MET A 370 -28.25 -37.01 -42.42
C MET A 370 -28.52 -35.50 -42.60
N ARG A 371 -29.61 -34.93 -42.04
CA ARG A 371 -29.90 -33.47 -42.15
C ARG A 371 -30.32 -32.72 -40.88
N LEU A 372 -30.57 -33.38 -39.75
CA LEU A 372 -30.82 -32.70 -38.46
C LEU A 372 -29.58 -32.63 -37.57
N GLU A 373 -28.85 -33.73 -37.45
CA GLU A 373 -27.69 -33.89 -36.56
C GLU A 373 -26.59 -32.83 -36.82
N LYS A 374 -26.23 -32.60 -38.09
CA LYS A 374 -25.18 -31.64 -38.47
C LYS A 374 -25.49 -30.20 -38.06
N LYS A 375 -26.77 -29.80 -37.95
CA LYS A 375 -27.15 -28.45 -37.51
C LYS A 375 -27.14 -28.28 -35.99
N LEU A 376 -27.42 -29.33 -35.22
CA LEU A 376 -27.35 -29.27 -33.75
C LEU A 376 -25.89 -29.26 -33.26
N GLY A 377 -25.04 -30.11 -33.82
CA GLY A 377 -23.61 -30.16 -33.45
C GLY A 377 -22.85 -28.86 -33.73
N GLN A 378 -23.19 -28.13 -34.80
CA GLN A 378 -22.55 -26.85 -35.14
C GLN A 378 -22.93 -25.68 -34.21
N VAL A 379 -24.13 -25.70 -33.61
CA VAL A 379 -24.55 -24.65 -32.66
C VAL A 379 -23.96 -24.89 -31.27
N ALA A 380 -23.94 -26.15 -30.80
CA ALA A 380 -23.29 -26.50 -29.53
C ALA A 380 -21.78 -26.16 -29.55
N ALA A 381 -21.05 -26.59 -30.58
CA ALA A 381 -19.61 -26.33 -30.70
C ALA A 381 -19.25 -24.85 -30.97
N ALA A 382 -20.21 -23.98 -31.26
CA ALA A 382 -20.01 -22.53 -31.31
C ALA A 382 -20.14 -21.90 -29.91
N LEU A 383 -21.18 -22.28 -29.17
CA LEU A 383 -21.42 -21.80 -27.80
C LEU A 383 -20.33 -22.26 -26.82
N GLU A 384 -19.84 -23.49 -26.95
CA GLU A 384 -18.74 -24.01 -26.11
C GLU A 384 -17.47 -23.14 -26.28
N ARG A 385 -17.06 -22.86 -27.52
CA ARG A 385 -15.88 -22.01 -27.81
C ARG A 385 -16.08 -20.57 -27.37
N GLN A 386 -17.27 -20.00 -27.60
CA GLN A 386 -17.56 -18.63 -27.17
C GLN A 386 -17.54 -18.50 -25.64
N ARG A 387 -17.94 -19.55 -24.90
CA ARG A 387 -17.77 -19.65 -23.44
C ARG A 387 -16.30 -19.79 -23.04
N GLU A 388 -15.53 -20.64 -23.72
CA GLU A 388 -14.09 -20.83 -23.44
C GLU A 388 -13.28 -19.55 -23.70
N GLU A 389 -13.52 -18.85 -24.81
CA GLU A 389 -12.88 -17.56 -25.09
C GLU A 389 -13.29 -16.49 -24.08
N PHE A 390 -14.57 -16.43 -23.68
CA PHE A 390 -15.03 -15.48 -22.67
C PHE A 390 -14.37 -15.75 -21.31
N VAL A 391 -14.34 -17.01 -20.85
CA VAL A 391 -13.64 -17.43 -19.61
C VAL A 391 -12.14 -17.16 -19.70
N ALA A 392 -11.50 -17.44 -20.84
CA ALA A 392 -10.08 -17.15 -21.05
C ALA A 392 -9.77 -15.64 -21.17
N SER A 393 -10.75 -14.81 -21.52
CA SER A 393 -10.63 -13.34 -21.50
C SER A 393 -10.81 -12.77 -20.09
N LEU A 394 -11.77 -13.29 -19.32
CA LEU A 394 -11.98 -12.93 -17.91
C LEU A 394 -10.81 -13.40 -17.04
N GLY A 395 -10.29 -14.61 -17.26
CA GLY A 395 -9.12 -15.12 -16.56
C GLY A 395 -7.86 -14.29 -16.81
N ARG A 396 -7.64 -13.83 -18.06
CA ARG A 396 -6.56 -12.89 -18.37
C ARG A 396 -6.76 -11.53 -17.69
N ARG A 397 -7.94 -10.92 -17.81
CA ARG A 397 -8.23 -9.64 -17.15
C ARG A 397 -8.14 -9.70 -15.62
N LEU A 398 -8.57 -10.81 -15.01
CA LEU A 398 -8.39 -11.03 -13.57
C LEU A 398 -6.92 -11.20 -13.22
N GLY A 399 -6.14 -11.96 -13.99
CA GLY A 399 -4.69 -12.09 -13.78
C GLY A 399 -3.92 -10.78 -13.97
N GLU A 400 -4.30 -9.96 -14.96
CA GLU A 400 -3.76 -8.61 -15.19
C GLU A 400 -4.07 -7.70 -14.00
N VAL A 401 -5.33 -7.60 -13.57
CA VAL A 401 -5.74 -6.79 -12.41
C VAL A 401 -5.14 -7.31 -11.09
N GLU A 402 -4.98 -8.62 -10.91
CA GLU A 402 -4.33 -9.19 -9.73
C GLU A 402 -2.82 -8.90 -9.73
N SER A 403 -2.15 -8.94 -10.89
CA SER A 403 -0.74 -8.53 -11.00
C SER A 403 -0.57 -7.04 -10.71
N GLU A 404 -1.42 -6.17 -11.27
CA GLU A 404 -1.39 -4.73 -10.99
C GLU A 404 -1.68 -4.44 -9.51
N PHE A 405 -2.58 -5.20 -8.87
CA PHE A 405 -2.85 -5.07 -7.44
C PHE A 405 -1.67 -5.55 -6.58
N ARG A 406 -1.01 -6.66 -6.95
CA ARG A 406 0.21 -7.14 -6.28
C ARG A 406 1.37 -6.15 -6.44
N ASP A 407 1.56 -5.55 -7.61
CA ASP A 407 2.60 -4.55 -7.86
C ASP A 407 2.32 -3.25 -7.10
N ARG A 408 1.06 -2.80 -7.02
CA ARG A 408 0.65 -1.66 -6.18
C ARG A 408 0.85 -1.93 -4.69
N LEU A 409 0.57 -3.14 -4.20
CA LEU A 409 0.87 -3.53 -2.81
C LEU A 409 2.39 -3.58 -2.56
N ALA A 410 3.18 -4.14 -3.48
CA ALA A 410 4.63 -4.16 -3.38
C ALA A 410 5.20 -2.74 -3.30
N ALA A 411 4.73 -1.83 -4.17
CA ALA A 411 5.09 -0.41 -4.15
C ALA A 411 4.76 0.25 -2.81
N LEU A 412 3.54 0.05 -2.27
CA LEU A 412 3.15 0.58 -0.96
C LEU A 412 4.02 0.03 0.18
N THR A 413 4.38 -1.26 0.17
CA THR A 413 5.29 -1.81 1.19
C THR A 413 6.71 -1.28 1.07
N ALA A 414 7.19 -0.99 -0.15
CA ALA A 414 8.49 -0.36 -0.37
C ALA A 414 8.49 1.12 0.04
N GLU A 415 7.39 1.83 -0.17
CA GLU A 415 7.17 3.21 0.30
C GLU A 415 7.13 3.26 1.84
N GLU A 416 6.37 2.36 2.49
CA GLU A 416 6.34 2.25 3.96
C GLU A 416 7.74 1.92 4.54
N GLN A 417 8.50 1.05 3.88
CA GLN A 417 9.87 0.72 4.27
C GLN A 417 10.83 1.90 4.07
N ALA A 418 10.67 2.69 2.99
CA ALA A 418 11.44 3.91 2.78
C ALA A 418 11.11 4.99 3.83
N GLU A 419 9.83 5.16 4.20
CA GLU A 419 9.43 6.05 5.29
C GLU A 419 9.99 5.59 6.64
N ARG A 420 9.93 4.29 6.96
CA ARG A 420 10.51 3.72 8.18
C ARG A 420 12.02 4.00 8.27
N VAL A 421 12.79 3.75 7.21
CA VAL A 421 14.24 4.06 7.17
C VAL A 421 14.50 5.56 7.29
N ALA A 422 13.68 6.42 6.67
CA ALA A 422 13.79 7.87 6.80
C ALA A 422 13.44 8.37 8.22
N LEU A 423 12.50 7.73 8.92
CA LEU A 423 12.16 8.01 10.31
C LEU A 423 13.25 7.53 11.27
N GLU A 424 13.80 6.34 11.08
CA GLU A 424 14.93 5.82 11.85
C GLU A 424 16.17 6.73 11.72
N ALA A 425 16.49 7.17 10.50
CA ALA A 425 17.57 8.15 10.27
C ALA A 425 17.32 9.49 10.98
N ARG A 426 16.07 9.98 10.99
CA ARG A 426 15.69 11.20 11.73
C ARG A 426 15.75 11.00 13.25
N LEU A 427 15.40 9.83 13.76
CA LEU A 427 15.52 9.50 15.19
C LEU A 427 16.99 9.42 15.63
N ALA A 428 17.87 8.84 14.80
CA ALA A 428 19.31 8.81 15.05
C ALA A 428 19.94 10.22 15.01
N GLU A 429 19.53 11.07 14.06
CA GLU A 429 19.92 12.49 14.00
C GLU A 429 19.46 13.26 15.25
N ILE A 430 18.23 13.02 15.73
CA ILE A 430 17.70 13.65 16.96
C ILE A 430 18.44 13.16 18.21
N ALA A 431 18.67 11.85 18.36
CA ALA A 431 19.44 11.29 19.48
C ALA A 431 20.86 11.89 19.53
N ARG A 432 21.55 11.93 18.38
CA ARG A 432 22.89 12.52 18.26
C ARG A 432 22.91 14.02 18.58
N ARG A 433 21.83 14.76 18.28
CA ARG A 433 21.68 16.17 18.67
C ARG A 433 21.43 16.31 20.17
N ILE A 434 20.65 15.41 20.78
CA ILE A 434 20.45 15.37 22.24
C ILE A 434 21.79 15.13 22.93
N ASP A 435 22.55 14.11 22.55
CA ASP A 435 23.89 13.84 23.09
C ASP A 435 24.82 15.05 22.96
N GLN A 436 24.85 15.70 21.78
CA GLN A 436 25.63 16.93 21.58
C GLN A 436 25.17 18.09 22.47
N THR A 437 23.88 18.19 22.82
CA THR A 437 23.40 19.19 23.79
C THR A 437 23.70 18.81 25.24
N VAL A 438 23.68 17.52 25.58
CA VAL A 438 24.07 17.00 26.89
C VAL A 438 25.56 17.24 27.13
N SER A 439 26.44 16.78 26.23
CA SER A 439 27.89 17.00 26.38
C SER A 439 28.27 18.48 26.38
N ARG A 440 27.57 19.35 25.64
CA ARG A 440 27.76 20.82 25.74
C ARG A 440 27.24 21.41 27.06
N ALA A 441 26.26 20.78 27.72
CA ALA A 441 25.82 21.17 29.06
C ALA A 441 26.82 20.68 30.12
N GLU A 442 27.35 19.46 29.98
CA GLU A 442 28.40 18.91 30.84
C GLU A 442 29.71 19.69 30.72
N GLU A 443 30.13 20.05 29.51
CA GLU A 443 31.30 20.90 29.24
C GLU A 443 31.12 22.32 29.84
N ARG A 444 29.90 22.86 29.81
CA ARG A 444 29.55 24.13 30.49
C ARG A 444 29.50 24.01 32.01
N LEU A 445 29.08 22.88 32.56
CA LEU A 445 29.12 22.60 33.99
C LEU A 445 30.55 22.37 34.48
N GLY A 446 31.39 21.71 33.69
CA GLY A 446 32.81 21.47 33.99
C GLY A 446 33.71 22.71 33.84
N SER A 447 33.28 23.71 33.06
CA SER A 447 33.97 25.00 32.90
C SER A 447 33.47 26.10 33.87
N LEU A 448 32.49 25.81 34.74
CA LEU A 448 32.23 26.66 35.90
C LEU A 448 33.43 26.60 36.86
N PRO A 449 33.94 27.75 37.35
CA PRO A 449 35.07 27.74 38.27
C PRO A 449 34.67 27.05 39.57
N ARG A 450 35.42 26.01 39.96
CA ARG A 450 35.29 25.38 41.28
C ARG A 450 35.55 26.43 42.34
N VAL A 451 34.50 26.84 43.05
CA VAL A 451 34.63 27.72 44.22
C VAL A 451 35.45 26.98 45.26
N SER A 452 36.63 27.52 45.58
CA SER A 452 37.52 26.97 46.59
C SER A 452 36.98 27.23 47.99
N SER A 453 36.76 26.16 48.74
CA SER A 453 36.71 26.14 50.21
C SER A 453 38.08 25.79 50.77
#